data_AF-B8EPR6-F1
#
_entry.id   AF-B8EPR6-F1
#
_cell.length_a   1.000
_cell.length_b   1.000
_cell.length_c   1.000
_cell.angle_alpha   90.00
_cell.angle_beta   90.00
_cell.angle_gamma   90.00
#
_symmetry.space_group_name_H-M   'P 1'
#
loop_
_entity.id
_entity.type
_entity.pdbx_description
1 polymer ?
#
loop_
_entity_poly.entity_id
_entity_poly.type
_entity_poly.pdbx_seq_one_letter_code
_entity_poly.pdbx_strand_id
1 'polypeptide(L)'
;MKELAEGIDSRFRSCGLITYRQVALDKGGVWKLIAERSLPEKISAWTLAPSIAKTFKGGVPPEGWQGTIFEIMPEPEAVILNLHALYQSPDFCGALERESSAIDGFWDGAGRYRNTQAEVVLGIDNLDRASVYALGGYSSDRDTLIRMMFDQEPTQELIAWFETQQKKAGFELGAFWLDGEPLQRVLARMEPHIARLKPIKAAQDEAKKAVASGADENS
;
A
#
# COMPACT_ATOMS: atom_id res chain seq x y z
N MET A 1 8.26 21.72 -1.30
CA MET A 1 8.86 20.56 -2.00
C MET A 1 8.66 20.65 -3.51
N LYS A 2 7.43 20.75 -4.02
CA LYS A 2 7.16 20.88 -5.46
C LYS A 2 7.88 22.09 -6.09
N GLU A 3 7.79 23.26 -5.45
CA GLU A 3 8.49 24.49 -5.86
C GLU A 3 10.03 24.33 -5.86
N LEU A 4 10.58 23.65 -4.85
CA LEU A 4 12.03 23.39 -4.78
C LEU A 4 12.52 22.47 -5.90
N ALA A 5 11.64 21.61 -6.44
CA ALA A 5 11.97 20.70 -7.52
C ALA A 5 11.90 21.37 -8.91
N GLU A 6 11.30 22.55 -9.06
CA GLU A 6 11.13 23.21 -10.37
C GLU A 6 12.45 23.54 -11.05
N GLY A 7 13.48 23.86 -10.25
CA GLY A 7 14.84 24.13 -10.73
C GLY A 7 15.67 22.87 -11.03
N ILE A 8 15.14 21.67 -10.76
CA ILE A 8 15.84 20.42 -11.01
C ILE A 8 15.70 20.03 -12.50
N ASP A 9 16.78 19.51 -13.08
CA ASP A 9 16.81 18.98 -14.44
C ASP A 9 15.63 18.03 -14.67
N SER A 10 14.92 18.24 -15.79
CA SER A 10 13.76 17.47 -16.22
C SER A 10 13.98 15.95 -16.20
N ARG A 11 15.21 15.47 -16.41
CA ARG A 11 15.55 14.04 -16.37
C ARG A 11 15.28 13.42 -15.00
N PHE A 12 15.49 14.19 -13.92
CA PHE A 12 15.17 13.76 -12.55
C PHE A 12 13.72 14.06 -12.14
N ARG A 13 12.91 14.59 -13.05
CA ARG A 13 11.46 14.81 -12.88
C ARG A 13 10.64 13.99 -13.86
N SER A 14 11.20 12.87 -14.31
CA SER A 14 10.54 11.94 -15.22
C SER A 14 10.70 10.51 -14.69
N CYS A 15 9.71 9.67 -14.97
CA CYS A 15 9.76 8.25 -14.63
C CYS A 15 9.00 7.47 -15.70
N GLY A 16 9.72 6.67 -16.49
CA GLY A 16 9.13 5.78 -17.51
C GLY A 16 8.88 4.36 -16.99
N LEU A 17 8.83 4.19 -15.66
CA LEU A 17 8.72 2.90 -15.00
C LEU A 17 7.52 2.89 -14.06
N ILE A 18 6.99 1.69 -13.87
CA ILE A 18 5.93 1.46 -12.90
C ILE A 18 6.47 1.71 -11.49
N THR A 19 5.64 2.35 -10.67
CA THR A 19 5.92 2.66 -9.28
C THR A 19 4.93 1.95 -8.35
N TYR A 20 5.40 1.57 -7.17
CA TYR A 20 4.65 0.85 -6.15
C TYR A 20 4.65 1.59 -4.82
N ARG A 21 3.53 1.51 -4.09
CA ARG A 21 3.43 2.09 -2.75
C ARG A 21 2.52 1.26 -1.86
N GLN A 22 3.02 0.95 -0.67
CA GLN A 22 2.23 0.34 0.39
C GLN A 22 1.52 1.40 1.24
N VAL A 23 0.24 1.18 1.48
CA VAL A 23 -0.59 1.96 2.41
C VAL A 23 -1.29 1.00 3.37
N ALA A 24 -1.30 1.35 4.66
CA ALA A 24 -2.13 0.69 5.65
C ALA A 24 -3.45 1.46 5.77
N LEU A 25 -4.56 0.81 5.42
CA LEU A 25 -5.88 1.43 5.43
C LEU A 25 -6.70 0.95 6.62
N ASP A 26 -7.35 1.87 7.32
CA ASP A 26 -8.40 1.52 8.28
C ASP A 26 -9.69 1.16 7.55
N LYS A 27 -10.75 0.78 8.28
CA LYS A 27 -12.05 0.46 7.69
C LYS A 27 -12.63 1.62 6.85
N GLY A 28 -12.33 2.86 7.21
CA GLY A 28 -12.74 4.05 6.46
C GLY A 28 -12.01 4.18 5.13
N GLY A 29 -10.69 4.02 5.13
CA GLY A 29 -9.84 4.06 3.94
C GLY A 29 -10.14 2.92 2.97
N VAL A 30 -10.38 1.71 3.48
CA VAL A 30 -10.83 0.57 2.65
C VAL A 30 -12.14 0.91 1.95
N TRP A 31 -13.09 1.52 2.67
CA TRP A 31 -14.34 1.95 2.06
C TRP A 31 -14.14 3.03 0.98
N LYS A 32 -13.33 4.06 1.26
CA LYS A 32 -13.01 5.12 0.29
C LYS A 32 -12.38 4.56 -0.99
N LEU A 33 -11.43 3.65 -0.83
CA LEU A 33 -10.77 2.99 -1.97
C LEU A 33 -11.74 2.13 -2.78
N ILE A 34 -12.46 1.24 -2.09
CA ILE A 34 -13.19 0.16 -2.76
C ILE A 34 -14.58 0.62 -3.23
N ALA A 35 -15.29 1.40 -2.42
CA ALA A 35 -16.66 1.82 -2.70
C ALA A 35 -16.74 3.20 -3.38
N GLU A 36 -15.92 4.16 -2.93
CA GLU A 36 -15.91 5.53 -3.46
C GLU A 36 -14.91 5.72 -4.60
N ARG A 37 -14.00 4.75 -4.82
CA ARG A 37 -12.98 4.76 -5.89
C ARG A 37 -12.09 6.00 -5.85
N SER A 38 -11.91 6.55 -4.64
CA SER A 38 -11.22 7.81 -4.42
C SER A 38 -10.60 7.76 -3.03
N LEU A 39 -9.39 7.22 -2.95
CA LEU A 39 -8.56 7.36 -1.76
C LEU A 39 -7.70 8.62 -1.91
N PRO A 40 -7.94 9.68 -1.12
CA PRO A 40 -7.15 10.90 -1.22
C PRO A 40 -5.69 10.64 -0.86
N GLU A 41 -4.80 11.11 -1.72
CA GLU A 41 -3.35 11.08 -1.54
C GLU A 41 -2.82 12.51 -1.76
N LYS A 42 -1.53 12.74 -1.45
CA LYS A 42 -0.89 14.03 -1.71
C LYS A 42 0.49 13.82 -2.33
N ILE A 43 1.52 14.39 -1.70
CA ILE A 43 2.91 14.17 -2.05
C ILE A 43 3.40 12.97 -1.26
N SER A 44 3.90 11.96 -1.96
CA SER A 44 4.23 10.71 -1.33
C SER A 44 5.35 9.94 -2.04
N ALA A 45 6.09 9.14 -1.26
CA ALA A 45 7.19 8.32 -1.74
C ALA A 45 6.69 6.97 -2.28
N TRP A 46 7.18 6.61 -3.45
CA TRP A 46 6.92 5.35 -4.15
C TRP A 46 8.25 4.66 -4.46
N THR A 47 8.23 3.37 -4.74
CA THR A 47 9.42 2.59 -5.11
C THR A 47 9.25 1.97 -6.49
N LEU A 48 10.35 1.80 -7.22
CA LEU A 48 10.36 1.05 -8.49
C LEU A 48 10.37 -0.47 -8.29
N ALA A 49 10.51 -0.96 -7.05
CA ALA A 49 10.62 -2.38 -6.77
C ALA A 49 9.42 -2.89 -5.95
N PRO A 50 8.60 -3.82 -6.48
CA PRO A 50 7.45 -4.34 -5.75
C PRO A 50 7.86 -5.13 -4.49
N SER A 51 9.05 -5.73 -4.49
CA SER A 51 9.60 -6.39 -3.29
C SER A 51 9.82 -5.41 -2.14
N ILE A 52 10.33 -4.21 -2.43
CA ILE A 52 10.53 -3.15 -1.44
C ILE A 52 9.19 -2.69 -0.89
N ALA A 53 8.19 -2.49 -1.75
CA ALA A 53 6.84 -2.16 -1.32
C ALA A 53 6.23 -3.24 -0.42
N LYS A 54 6.50 -4.53 -0.68
CA LYS A 54 6.00 -5.66 0.13
C LYS A 54 6.67 -5.82 1.48
N THR A 55 7.90 -5.33 1.65
CA THR A 55 8.66 -5.44 2.91
C THR A 55 8.69 -4.13 3.69
N PHE A 56 8.14 -3.05 3.13
CA PHE A 56 8.15 -1.73 3.76
C PHE A 56 7.44 -1.77 5.12
N LYS A 57 8.00 -1.08 6.12
CA LYS A 57 7.50 -1.07 7.52
C LYS A 57 7.25 -2.46 8.12
N GLY A 58 8.03 -3.47 7.72
CA GLY A 58 7.89 -4.85 8.23
C GLY A 58 6.89 -5.71 7.45
N GLY A 59 6.37 -5.21 6.32
CA GLY A 59 5.49 -5.96 5.44
C GLY A 59 4.01 -5.78 5.76
N VAL A 60 3.25 -6.87 5.89
CA VAL A 60 1.80 -6.79 6.10
C VAL A 60 1.49 -6.05 7.41
N PRO A 61 0.65 -5.00 7.41
CA PRO A 61 0.26 -4.29 8.61
C PRO A 61 -0.48 -5.18 9.62
N PRO A 62 -0.42 -4.87 10.93
CA PRO A 62 -1.08 -5.66 11.97
C PRO A 62 -2.61 -5.67 11.84
N GLU A 63 -3.26 -6.57 12.59
CA GLU A 63 -4.72 -6.67 12.66
C GLU A 63 -5.39 -5.31 12.93
N GLY A 64 -6.55 -5.10 12.30
CA GLY A 64 -7.26 -3.82 12.31
C GLY A 64 -6.91 -2.90 11.13
N TRP A 65 -5.83 -3.19 10.40
CA TRP A 65 -5.42 -2.49 9.19
C TRP A 65 -5.42 -3.42 7.97
N GLN A 66 -5.80 -2.87 6.83
CA GLN A 66 -5.71 -3.52 5.54
C GLN A 66 -4.46 -3.03 4.81
N GLY A 67 -3.46 -3.89 4.67
CA GLY A 67 -2.33 -3.61 3.78
C GLY A 67 -2.83 -3.52 2.34
N THR A 68 -2.50 -2.46 1.63
CA THR A 68 -2.80 -2.29 0.21
C THR A 68 -1.54 -1.80 -0.48
N ILE A 69 -1.13 -2.49 -1.54
CA ILE A 69 -0.06 -2.00 -2.43
C ILE A 69 -0.73 -1.50 -3.69
N PHE A 70 -0.38 -0.28 -4.08
CA PHE A 70 -0.77 0.32 -5.32
C PHE A 70 0.35 0.19 -6.35
N GLU A 71 -0.04 0.10 -7.62
CA GLU A 71 0.82 0.12 -8.80
C GLU A 71 0.30 1.16 -9.78
N ILE A 72 1.19 2.06 -10.22
CA ILE A 72 0.86 3.09 -11.21
C ILE A 72 2.04 3.34 -12.13
N MET A 73 1.75 3.63 -13.40
CA MET A 73 2.66 4.34 -14.27
C MET A 73 2.43 5.84 -14.03
N PRO A 74 3.38 6.59 -13.46
CA PRO A 74 3.18 7.99 -13.16
C PRO A 74 3.13 8.82 -14.45
N GLU A 75 2.14 9.70 -14.55
CA GLU A 75 2.14 10.75 -15.58
C GLU A 75 3.34 11.70 -15.33
N PRO A 76 3.93 12.29 -16.38
CA PRO A 76 5.09 13.17 -16.24
C PRO A 76 4.88 14.31 -15.22
N GLU A 77 3.69 14.90 -15.18
CA GLU A 77 3.34 16.01 -14.28
C GLU A 77 3.19 15.58 -12.82
N ALA A 78 2.96 14.29 -12.57
CA ALA A 78 2.88 13.73 -11.23
C ALA A 78 4.26 13.49 -10.62
N VAL A 79 5.32 13.38 -11.42
CA VAL A 79 6.67 13.12 -10.92
C VAL A 79 7.27 14.41 -10.36
N ILE A 80 7.38 14.47 -9.03
CA ILE A 80 8.04 15.59 -8.35
C ILE A 80 9.54 15.38 -8.36
N LEU A 81 10.00 14.16 -8.04
CA LEU A 81 11.41 13.83 -7.96
C LEU A 81 11.66 12.35 -8.15
N ASN A 82 12.53 11.99 -9.09
CA ASN A 82 13.02 10.64 -9.28
C ASN A 82 14.37 10.49 -8.54
N LEU A 83 14.30 10.13 -7.26
CA LEU A 83 15.48 9.92 -6.42
C LEU A 83 16.32 8.76 -6.94
N HIS A 84 15.69 7.73 -7.51
CA HIS A 84 16.40 6.63 -8.14
C HIS A 84 17.35 7.09 -9.24
N ALA A 85 16.89 7.98 -10.13
CA ALA A 85 17.70 8.58 -11.17
C ALA A 85 18.76 9.55 -10.60
N LEU A 86 18.42 10.33 -9.57
CA LEU A 86 19.39 11.23 -8.91
C LEU A 86 20.58 10.47 -8.33
N TYR A 87 20.34 9.38 -7.60
CA TYR A 87 21.44 8.57 -7.04
C TYR A 87 22.27 7.83 -8.09
N GLN A 88 21.84 7.80 -9.35
CA GLN A 88 22.65 7.30 -10.47
C GLN A 88 23.52 8.40 -11.10
N SER A 89 23.31 9.67 -10.76
CA SER A 89 24.14 10.78 -11.24
C SER A 89 25.44 10.86 -10.44
N PRO A 90 26.62 10.74 -11.09
CA PRO A 90 27.90 10.91 -10.41
C PRO A 90 28.06 12.33 -9.82
N ASP A 91 27.57 13.34 -10.53
CA ASP A 91 27.65 14.74 -10.08
C ASP A 91 26.85 14.96 -8.79
N PHE A 92 25.63 14.40 -8.74
CA PHE A 92 24.80 14.46 -7.53
C PHE A 92 25.46 13.71 -6.38
N CYS A 93 25.92 12.48 -6.60
CA CYS A 93 26.58 11.69 -5.55
C CYS A 93 27.85 12.38 -5.03
N GLY A 94 28.67 12.95 -5.92
CA GLY A 94 29.87 13.71 -5.54
C GLY A 94 29.54 15.00 -4.78
N ALA A 95 28.46 15.69 -5.14
CA ALA A 95 27.97 16.83 -4.37
C ALA A 95 27.43 16.39 -3.00
N LEU A 96 26.62 15.34 -2.95
CA LEU A 96 26.02 14.81 -1.73
C LEU A 96 27.08 14.37 -0.71
N GLU A 97 28.15 13.74 -1.16
CA GLU A 97 29.27 13.33 -0.29
C GLU A 97 30.08 14.53 0.19
N ARG A 98 30.31 15.54 -0.66
CA ARG A 98 31.03 16.76 -0.25
C ARG A 98 30.25 17.58 0.78
N GLU A 99 28.94 17.69 0.61
CA GLU A 99 28.08 18.49 1.49
C GLU A 99 27.53 17.68 2.69
N SER A 100 27.97 16.43 2.90
CA SER A 100 27.36 15.51 3.86
C SER A 100 27.35 16.03 5.31
N SER A 101 28.33 16.85 5.68
CA SER A 101 28.43 17.47 7.01
C SER A 101 27.48 18.65 7.20
N ALA A 102 26.98 19.24 6.12
CA ALA A 102 26.03 20.35 6.12
C ALA A 102 24.57 19.88 6.05
N ILE A 103 24.33 18.59 5.84
CA ILE A 103 22.99 18.01 5.71
C ILE A 103 22.57 17.40 7.05
N ASP A 104 21.58 18.03 7.69
CA ASP A 104 20.99 17.52 8.92
C ASP A 104 20.43 16.09 8.71
N GLY A 105 20.80 15.17 9.60
CA GLY A 105 20.34 13.79 9.55
C GLY A 105 20.90 12.97 8.38
N PHE A 106 21.96 13.42 7.70
CA PHE A 106 22.56 12.70 6.56
C PHE A 106 22.78 11.21 6.84
N TRP A 107 23.39 10.88 7.99
CA TRP A 107 23.73 9.50 8.35
C TRP A 107 22.52 8.63 8.68
N ASP A 108 21.42 9.23 9.12
CA ASP A 108 20.16 8.52 9.35
C ASP A 108 19.29 8.43 8.09
N GLY A 109 19.59 9.26 7.07
CA GLY A 109 18.86 9.35 5.80
C GLY A 109 19.72 8.93 4.61
N ALA A 110 20.03 9.91 3.75
CA ALA A 110 20.68 9.70 2.46
C ALA A 110 21.99 8.90 2.53
N GLY A 111 22.80 9.10 3.58
CA GLY A 111 24.05 8.39 3.80
C GLY A 111 23.88 6.89 4.07
N ARG A 112 22.81 6.51 4.77
CA ARG A 112 22.50 5.11 5.11
C ARG A 112 21.73 4.39 4.01
N TYR A 113 20.69 5.03 3.48
CA TYR A 113 19.76 4.34 2.58
C TYR A 113 20.11 4.53 1.10
N ARG A 114 20.73 5.64 0.70
CA ARG A 114 21.10 5.94 -0.70
C ARG A 114 19.97 5.52 -1.68
N ASN A 115 20.28 4.73 -2.70
CA ASN A 115 19.33 4.22 -3.70
C ASN A 115 18.68 2.87 -3.33
N THR A 116 18.80 2.40 -2.09
CA THR A 116 18.31 1.05 -1.72
C THR A 116 16.80 0.90 -1.85
N GLN A 117 16.06 2.01 -1.80
CA GLN A 117 14.60 2.02 -1.91
C GLN A 117 14.09 2.30 -3.34
N ALA A 118 14.99 2.61 -4.29
CA ALA A 118 14.62 2.99 -5.66
C ALA A 118 13.46 3.99 -5.71
N GLU A 119 13.59 5.08 -4.94
CA GLU A 119 12.48 5.96 -4.60
C GLU A 119 12.12 6.93 -5.72
N VAL A 120 10.83 7.18 -5.89
CA VAL A 120 10.25 8.23 -6.73
C VAL A 120 9.18 8.95 -5.91
N VAL A 121 9.29 10.27 -5.83
CA VAL A 121 8.32 11.13 -5.15
C VAL A 121 7.28 11.60 -6.16
N LEU A 122 6.02 11.28 -5.88
CA LEU A 122 4.88 11.60 -6.73
C LEU A 122 3.91 12.55 -6.02
N GLY A 123 3.27 13.42 -6.79
CA GLY A 123 2.12 14.22 -6.36
C GLY A 123 0.86 13.68 -7.02
N ILE A 124 0.02 12.96 -6.27
CA ILE A 124 -1.19 12.30 -6.78
C ILE A 124 -2.34 12.66 -5.87
N ASP A 125 -3.45 13.11 -6.44
CA ASP A 125 -4.59 13.54 -5.64
C ASP A 125 -5.44 12.37 -5.15
N ASN A 126 -5.61 11.32 -5.97
CA ASN A 126 -6.47 10.19 -5.65
C ASN A 126 -5.94 8.87 -6.22
N LEU A 127 -6.16 7.79 -5.48
CA LEU A 127 -5.94 6.41 -5.92
C LEU A 127 -7.29 5.70 -6.12
N ASP A 128 -7.42 4.96 -7.21
CA ASP A 128 -8.58 4.10 -7.52
C ASP A 128 -8.26 2.65 -7.17
N ARG A 129 -9.32 1.85 -6.97
CA ARG A 129 -9.24 0.39 -6.90
C ARG A 129 -8.51 -0.23 -8.10
N ALA A 130 -8.60 0.36 -9.27
CA ALA A 130 -7.94 -0.14 -10.47
C ALA A 130 -6.40 -0.16 -10.36
N SER A 131 -5.81 0.67 -9.48
CA SER A 131 -4.37 0.66 -9.22
C SER A 131 -3.97 -0.30 -8.09
N VAL A 132 -4.88 -1.11 -7.54
CA VAL A 132 -4.54 -2.07 -6.49
C VAL A 132 -3.75 -3.24 -7.09
N TYR A 133 -2.51 -3.36 -6.65
CA TYR A 133 -1.57 -4.42 -7.02
C TYR A 133 -1.62 -5.61 -6.07
N ALA A 134 -1.71 -5.35 -4.77
CA ALA A 134 -1.78 -6.40 -3.75
C ALA A 134 -2.60 -5.99 -2.53
N LEU A 135 -3.21 -6.96 -1.87
CA LEU A 135 -3.87 -6.83 -0.57
C LEU A 135 -3.16 -7.69 0.47
N GLY A 136 -2.78 -7.09 1.59
CA GLY A 136 -2.15 -7.77 2.71
C GLY A 136 -3.19 -8.39 3.63
N GLY A 137 -2.95 -9.61 4.09
CA GLY A 137 -3.82 -10.28 5.03
C GLY A 137 -3.06 -11.28 5.89
N TYR A 138 -3.78 -11.88 6.82
CA TYR A 138 -3.29 -12.98 7.64
C TYR A 138 -4.09 -14.22 7.31
N SER A 139 -3.41 -15.34 7.07
CA SER A 139 -4.09 -16.63 7.12
C SER A 139 -4.50 -16.91 8.57
N SER A 140 -5.59 -17.64 8.76
CA SER A 140 -5.84 -18.31 10.03
C SER A 140 -4.70 -19.28 10.36
N ASP A 141 -4.59 -19.66 11.63
CA ASP A 141 -3.64 -20.68 12.06
C ASP A 141 -3.99 -22.05 11.45
N ARG A 142 -3.01 -22.96 11.48
CA ARG A 142 -3.11 -24.30 10.90
C ARG A 142 -4.36 -25.04 11.38
N ASP A 143 -4.63 -24.99 12.68
CA ASP A 143 -5.67 -25.79 13.32
C ASP A 143 -7.05 -25.25 12.94
N THR A 144 -7.20 -23.91 12.91
CA THR A 144 -8.40 -23.26 12.37
C THR A 144 -8.63 -23.59 10.89
N LEU A 145 -7.59 -23.59 10.05
CA LEU A 145 -7.73 -23.96 8.64
C LEU A 145 -8.14 -25.43 8.47
N ILE A 146 -7.59 -26.35 9.26
CA ILE A 146 -7.98 -27.77 9.26
C ILE A 146 -9.47 -27.90 9.62
N ARG A 147 -9.93 -27.23 10.67
CA ARG A 147 -11.36 -27.21 11.03
C ARG A 147 -12.23 -26.70 9.88
N MET A 148 -11.83 -25.60 9.24
CA MET A 148 -12.58 -25.04 8.10
C MET A 148 -12.61 -25.97 6.87
N MET A 149 -11.53 -26.71 6.63
CA MET A 149 -11.41 -27.58 5.46
C MET A 149 -12.13 -28.92 5.63
N PHE A 150 -12.12 -29.47 6.84
CA PHE A 150 -12.57 -30.83 7.11
C PHE A 150 -13.77 -30.92 8.06
N ASP A 151 -14.23 -29.79 8.59
CA ASP A 151 -15.34 -29.69 9.55
C ASP A 151 -15.15 -30.62 10.78
N GLN A 152 -13.90 -30.75 11.23
CA GLN A 152 -13.53 -31.60 12.37
C GLN A 152 -12.30 -31.06 13.10
N GLU A 153 -12.11 -31.52 14.34
CA GLU A 153 -10.93 -31.16 15.13
C GLU A 153 -9.63 -31.70 14.50
N PRO A 154 -8.52 -30.96 14.60
CA PRO A 154 -7.23 -31.40 14.06
C PRO A 154 -6.76 -32.72 14.69
N THR A 155 -6.66 -33.77 13.88
CA THR A 155 -6.00 -35.02 14.25
C THR A 155 -4.54 -34.99 13.78
N GLN A 156 -3.69 -35.86 14.35
CA GLN A 156 -2.29 -35.96 13.91
C GLN A 156 -2.17 -36.27 12.40
N GLU A 157 -3.08 -37.09 11.86
CA GLU A 157 -3.12 -37.42 10.43
C GLU A 157 -3.46 -36.19 9.57
N LEU A 158 -4.45 -35.39 9.99
CA LEU A 158 -4.83 -34.17 9.26
C LEU A 158 -3.75 -33.09 9.33
N ILE A 159 -3.08 -32.96 10.48
CA ILE A 159 -1.94 -32.06 10.64
C ILE A 159 -0.80 -32.48 9.71
N ALA A 160 -0.42 -33.75 9.71
CA ALA A 160 0.65 -34.27 8.84
C ALA A 160 0.28 -34.12 7.35
N TRP A 161 -0.98 -34.36 7.00
CA TRP A 161 -1.49 -34.13 5.65
C TRP A 161 -1.38 -32.65 5.28
N PHE A 162 -1.84 -31.74 6.15
CA PHE A 162 -1.84 -30.30 5.91
C PHE A 162 -0.42 -29.78 5.70
N GLU A 163 0.53 -30.15 6.58
CA GLU A 163 1.93 -29.75 6.47
C GLU A 163 2.58 -30.28 5.18
N THR A 164 2.19 -31.49 4.74
CA THR A 164 2.62 -32.04 3.46
C THR A 164 2.09 -31.22 2.28
N GLN A 165 0.81 -30.84 2.30
CA GLN A 165 0.23 -30.00 1.24
C GLN A 165 0.80 -28.58 1.25
N GLN A 166 1.00 -28.01 2.44
CA GLN A 166 1.60 -26.70 2.61
C GLN A 166 3.00 -26.64 1.99
N LYS A 167 3.85 -27.64 2.28
CA LYS A 167 5.18 -27.76 1.65
C LYS A 167 5.12 -27.94 0.15
N LYS A 168 4.18 -28.74 -0.36
CA LYS A 168 3.99 -28.97 -1.80
C LYS A 168 3.55 -27.71 -2.54
N ALA A 169 2.65 -26.95 -1.93
CA ALA A 169 2.11 -25.71 -2.49
C ALA A 169 3.05 -24.51 -2.27
N GLY A 170 4.04 -24.64 -1.38
CA GLY A 170 5.05 -23.62 -1.13
C GLY A 170 4.50 -22.34 -0.50
N PHE A 171 3.46 -22.43 0.32
CA PHE A 171 2.90 -21.26 1.02
C PHE A 171 3.20 -21.30 2.53
N GLU A 172 3.33 -20.13 3.12
CA GLU A 172 3.52 -19.94 4.56
C GLU A 172 2.22 -19.45 5.21
N LEU A 173 2.02 -19.84 6.47
CA LEU A 173 0.93 -19.31 7.29
C LEU A 173 1.34 -17.98 7.92
N GLY A 174 0.35 -17.13 8.17
CA GLY A 174 0.53 -15.82 8.76
C GLY A 174 0.38 -14.71 7.73
N ALA A 175 1.23 -13.68 7.85
CA ALA A 175 1.19 -12.50 6.99
C ALA A 175 1.50 -12.86 5.54
N PHE A 176 0.59 -12.53 4.62
CA PHE A 176 0.81 -12.72 3.19
C PHE A 176 0.23 -11.58 2.35
N TRP A 177 0.80 -11.39 1.16
CA TRP A 177 0.29 -10.48 0.14
C TRP A 177 -0.47 -11.29 -0.93
N LEU A 178 -1.75 -10.97 -1.12
CA LEU A 178 -2.58 -11.47 -2.19
C LEU A 178 -2.44 -10.54 -3.41
N ASP A 179 -1.92 -11.04 -4.52
CA ASP A 179 -1.80 -10.32 -5.79
C ASP A 179 -2.30 -11.19 -6.97
N GLY A 180 -2.19 -10.67 -8.19
CA GLY A 180 -2.50 -11.42 -9.43
C GLY A 180 -3.96 -11.87 -9.55
N GLU A 181 -4.16 -13.07 -10.12
CA GLU A 181 -5.49 -13.64 -10.36
C GLU A 181 -6.31 -13.86 -9.06
N PRO A 182 -5.73 -14.36 -7.94
CA PRO A 182 -6.43 -14.44 -6.67
C PRO A 182 -6.99 -13.10 -6.18
N LEU A 183 -6.23 -12.01 -6.31
CA LEU A 183 -6.69 -10.66 -5.97
C LEU A 183 -7.90 -10.26 -6.82
N GLN A 184 -7.85 -10.47 -8.14
CA GLN A 184 -8.96 -10.12 -9.03
C GLN A 184 -10.25 -10.84 -8.65
N ARG A 185 -10.17 -12.12 -8.25
CA ARG A 185 -11.33 -12.89 -7.76
C ARG A 185 -11.90 -12.33 -6.46
N VAL A 186 -11.05 -11.83 -5.56
CA VAL A 186 -11.50 -11.18 -4.33
C VAL A 186 -12.21 -9.87 -4.65
N LEU A 187 -11.59 -9.00 -5.46
CA LEU A 187 -12.18 -7.71 -5.85
C LEU A 187 -13.53 -7.89 -6.56
N ALA A 188 -13.63 -8.85 -7.49
CA ALA A 188 -14.88 -9.15 -8.20
C ALA A 188 -15.99 -9.63 -7.25
N ARG A 189 -15.65 -10.44 -6.24
CA ARG A 189 -16.61 -10.94 -5.24
C ARG A 189 -17.11 -9.84 -4.30
N MET A 190 -16.32 -8.80 -4.08
CA MET A 190 -16.72 -7.67 -3.24
C MET A 190 -17.73 -6.75 -3.94
N GLU A 191 -17.77 -6.70 -5.27
CA GLU A 191 -18.64 -5.79 -6.04
C GLU A 191 -20.13 -5.84 -5.64
N PRO A 192 -20.78 -7.02 -5.56
CA PRO A 192 -22.19 -7.08 -5.19
C PRO A 192 -22.45 -6.63 -3.75
N HIS A 193 -21.48 -6.88 -2.85
CA HIS A 193 -21.59 -6.46 -1.45
C HIS A 193 -21.45 -4.94 -1.32
N ILE A 194 -20.56 -4.32 -2.07
CA ILE A 194 -20.40 -2.87 -2.13
C ILE A 194 -21.70 -2.22 -2.61
N ALA A 195 -22.29 -2.72 -3.70
CA ALA A 195 -23.54 -2.20 -4.25
C ALA A 195 -24.67 -2.22 -3.21
N ARG A 196 -24.77 -3.30 -2.42
CA ARG A 196 -25.75 -3.42 -1.33
C ARG A 196 -25.47 -2.47 -0.16
N LEU A 197 -24.21 -2.27 0.22
CA LEU A 197 -23.83 -1.50 1.41
C LEU A 197 -23.83 0.02 1.18
N LYS A 198 -23.64 0.48 -0.06
CA LYS A 198 -23.64 1.91 -0.42
C LYS A 198 -24.85 2.69 0.11
N PRO A 199 -26.11 2.28 -0.16
CA PRO A 199 -27.28 3.03 0.33
C PRO A 199 -27.40 3.02 1.85
N ILE A 200 -26.99 1.92 2.51
CA ILE A 200 -27.00 1.81 3.97
C ILE A 200 -26.06 2.83 4.59
N LYS A 201 -24.85 2.96 4.04
CA LYS A 201 -23.86 3.91 4.54
C LYS A 201 -24.27 5.36 4.29
N ALA A 202 -24.86 5.67 3.13
CA ALA A 202 -25.41 7.00 2.85
C ALA A 202 -26.44 7.42 3.90
N ALA A 203 -27.39 6.53 4.23
CA ALA A 203 -28.40 6.79 5.26
C ALA A 203 -27.78 6.97 6.66
N GLN A 204 -26.73 6.21 6.99
CA GLN A 204 -26.01 6.35 8.26
C GLN A 204 -25.27 7.70 8.36
N ASP A 205 -24.65 8.15 7.27
CA ASP A 205 -23.92 9.42 7.24
C ASP A 205 -24.88 10.62 7.28
N GLU A 206 -26.04 10.53 6.62
CA GLU A 206 -27.11 11.52 6.72
C GLU A 206 -27.66 11.61 8.16
N ALA A 207 -27.93 10.48 8.80
CA ALA A 207 -28.38 10.44 10.19
C ALA A 207 -27.34 11.05 11.16
N LYS A 208 -26.05 10.77 10.95
CA LYS A 208 -24.98 11.37 11.76
C LYS A 208 -24.89 12.88 11.58
N LYS A 209 -25.02 13.37 10.34
CA LYS A 209 -25.03 14.83 10.06
C LYS A 209 -26.21 15.52 10.74
N ALA A 210 -27.40 14.91 10.69
CA ALA A 210 -28.60 15.46 11.33
C ALA A 210 -28.46 15.54 12.86
N VAL A 211 -27.83 14.53 13.48
CA VAL A 211 -27.54 14.54 14.93
C VAL A 211 -26.50 15.60 15.29
N ALA A 212 -25.47 15.79 14.46
CA ALA A 212 -24.45 16.81 14.70
C ALA A 212 -25.01 18.23 14.55
N SER A 213 -25.86 18.50 13.54
CA SER A 213 -26.49 19.81 13.36
C SER A 213 -27.52 20.16 14.44
N GLY A 214 -28.22 19.16 15.00
CA GLY A 214 -29.18 19.37 16.08
C GLY A 214 -28.54 19.59 17.46
N ALA A 215 -27.26 19.28 17.62
CA ALA A 215 -26.50 19.56 18.85
C ALA A 215 -26.02 21.01 18.93
N ASP A 216 -25.76 21.64 17.78
CA ASP A 216 -25.31 23.04 17.69
C ASP A 216 -26.44 24.07 17.84
N GLU A 217 -27.70 23.69 17.61
CA GLU A 217 -28.86 24.59 17.79
C GLU A 217 -29.38 24.69 19.24
N ASN A 218 -28.83 23.87 20.16
CA ASN A 218 -29.22 23.83 21.57
C ASN A 218 -28.11 24.30 22.54
N SER A 219 -27.09 25.02 22.04
CA SER A 219 -26.02 25.65 22.85
C SER A 219 -26.07 27.17 22.82
#